data_AF-A0A7Y4SLG5-F1
#
_entry.id   AF-A0A7Y4SLG5-F1
#
_cell.length_a   1.000
_cell.length_b   1.000
_cell.length_c   1.000
_cell.angle_alpha   90.00
_cell.angle_beta   90.00
_cell.angle_gamma   90.00
#
_symmetry.space_group_name_H-M   'P 1'
#
loop_
_entity.id
_entity.type
_entity.pdbx_description
1 polymer ?
#
loop_
_entity_poly.entity_id
_entity_poly.type
_entity_poly.pdbx_seq_one_letter_code
_entity_poly.pdbx_strand_id
1 'polypeptide(L)'
;MPTNVRQTALFSFLSTGEYADKLIELRTAVTSWLEQIPATFPHYTRHTVDHSDAIVFQASRLLFDDSKRPVVNLSPVEAYVIGASAYLHDAGMVVLESEKIRILASEDWRAWVSEGQAGHERWSAVKALRSATELEETTRHFLADLELRYLIAEFVRRQHHLRSAQLLKQHESVLGRFAFGDQILIRTIAEVCAAHGLSRAALSDRDRYPDRTDVRGETVSVRFCAIMLRLADLLDLSTDRACPLLLAQGCPLPADSLAHWNQYRCIQHRLTTTDVIELTAECENQAEHRVLQDWCRWLVDELNGAATLMARSSRHNDWRPPRASMDGNDATILIRPASGATYRPARWIFEIDHETILNRLVHDLYGGRLAFLRELVSRNHGS
;
A
#
# COMPACT_ATOMS: atom_id res chain seq x y z
N MET A 1 5.87 -2.01 -21.12
CA MET A 1 5.78 -0.81 -21.99
C MET A 1 5.23 0.30 -21.10
N PRO A 2 5.93 1.43 -20.96
CA PRO A 2 5.50 2.50 -20.06
C PRO A 2 4.12 3.00 -20.45
N THR A 3 3.28 3.22 -19.44
CA THR A 3 1.90 3.70 -19.61
C THR A 3 1.90 5.08 -20.25
N ASN A 4 1.24 5.24 -21.39
CA ASN A 4 1.01 6.58 -21.95
C ASN A 4 -0.14 7.25 -21.20
N VAL A 5 0.19 7.98 -20.13
CA VAL A 5 -0.81 8.53 -19.22
C VAL A 5 -1.79 9.49 -19.91
N ARG A 6 -1.37 10.19 -20.98
CA ARG A 6 -2.23 11.09 -21.77
C ARG A 6 -3.35 10.37 -22.52
N GLN A 7 -3.22 9.05 -22.74
CA GLN A 7 -4.25 8.24 -23.42
C GLN A 7 -5.28 7.66 -22.45
N THR A 8 -5.07 7.81 -21.15
CA THR A 8 -6.00 7.32 -20.12
C THR A 8 -7.33 8.07 -20.18
N ALA A 9 -8.41 7.40 -19.74
CA ALA A 9 -9.73 8.02 -19.67
C ALA A 9 -9.76 9.17 -18.66
N LEU A 10 -9.04 9.05 -17.53
CA LEU A 10 -8.92 10.14 -16.54
C LEU A 10 -8.27 11.39 -17.14
N PHE A 11 -7.18 11.26 -17.90
CA PHE A 11 -6.59 12.42 -18.58
C PHE A 11 -7.50 13.01 -19.66
N SER A 12 -8.18 12.14 -20.42
CA SER A 12 -9.14 12.59 -21.45
C SER A 12 -10.28 13.39 -20.80
N PHE A 13 -10.76 12.96 -19.63
CA PHE A 13 -11.77 13.65 -18.85
C PHE A 13 -11.29 15.02 -18.34
N LEU A 14 -10.02 15.14 -17.94
CA LEU A 14 -9.43 16.41 -17.50
C LEU A 14 -9.09 17.37 -18.65
N SER A 15 -9.00 16.88 -19.89
CA SER A 15 -8.49 17.63 -21.04
C SER A 15 -9.34 18.85 -21.44
N THR A 16 -10.53 18.97 -20.88
CA THR A 16 -11.43 20.12 -21.08
C THR A 16 -11.12 21.31 -20.16
N GLY A 17 -10.08 21.26 -19.32
CA GLY A 17 -9.71 22.35 -18.40
C GLY A 17 -8.24 22.38 -17.97
N GLU A 18 -7.89 23.34 -17.11
CA GLU A 18 -6.51 23.60 -16.65
C GLU A 18 -5.88 22.45 -15.83
N TYR A 19 -6.69 21.51 -15.36
CA TYR A 19 -6.27 20.39 -14.53
C TYR A 19 -5.36 19.39 -15.26
N ALA A 20 -5.61 19.12 -16.55
CA ALA A 20 -4.78 18.19 -17.32
C ALA A 20 -3.34 18.70 -17.47
N ASP A 21 -3.19 19.98 -17.83
CA ASP A 21 -1.88 20.61 -17.97
C ASP A 21 -1.16 20.69 -16.64
N LYS A 22 -1.87 21.04 -15.56
CA LYS A 22 -1.29 21.08 -14.22
C LYS A 22 -0.82 19.71 -13.76
N LEU A 23 -1.56 18.64 -14.09
CA LEU A 23 -1.19 17.28 -13.76
C LEU A 23 0.05 16.81 -14.53
N ILE A 24 0.22 17.21 -15.79
CA ILE A 24 1.46 16.98 -16.54
C ILE A 24 2.64 17.77 -15.96
N GLU A 25 2.42 19.02 -15.56
CA GLU A 25 3.45 19.82 -14.89
C GLU A 25 3.92 19.13 -13.60
N LEU A 26 2.98 18.64 -12.78
CA LEU A 26 3.27 17.88 -11.57
C LEU A 26 4.07 16.61 -11.88
N ARG A 27 3.59 15.78 -12.82
CA ARG A 27 4.29 14.56 -13.27
C ARG A 27 5.74 14.86 -13.65
N THR A 28 5.95 15.91 -14.44
CA THR A 28 7.28 16.32 -14.90
C THR A 28 8.15 16.74 -13.72
N ALA A 29 7.61 17.55 -12.80
CA ALA A 29 8.33 18.05 -11.63
C ALA A 29 8.75 16.96 -10.65
N VAL A 30 7.95 15.89 -10.48
CA VAL A 30 8.26 14.81 -9.54
C VAL A 30 9.10 13.69 -10.14
N THR A 31 9.29 13.64 -11.47
CA THR A 31 10.03 12.56 -12.15
C THR A 31 11.41 12.30 -11.53
N SER A 32 12.30 13.30 -11.57
CA SER A 32 13.66 13.16 -11.04
C SER A 32 13.72 13.02 -9.53
N TRP A 33 12.63 13.41 -8.86
CA TRP A 33 12.54 13.31 -7.41
C TRP A 33 12.16 11.89 -6.98
N LEU A 34 11.18 11.24 -7.63
CA LEU A 34 10.84 9.84 -7.39
C LEU A 34 11.95 8.88 -7.83
N GLU A 35 12.77 9.26 -8.81
CA GLU A 35 13.99 8.51 -9.17
C GLU A 35 15.00 8.40 -8.02
N GLN A 36 14.93 9.28 -7.02
CA GLN A 36 15.79 9.19 -5.83
C GLN A 36 15.42 8.02 -4.92
N ILE A 37 14.20 7.47 -5.01
CA ILE A 37 13.76 6.33 -4.20
C ILE A 37 14.63 5.10 -4.50
N PRO A 38 14.68 4.57 -5.74
CA PRO A 38 15.54 3.44 -6.06
C PRO A 38 17.04 3.78 -5.97
N ALA A 39 17.44 5.06 -6.12
CA ALA A 39 18.83 5.46 -5.90
C ALA A 39 19.24 5.34 -4.42
N THR A 40 18.34 5.70 -3.50
CA THR A 40 18.57 5.64 -2.05
C THR A 40 18.41 4.22 -1.50
N PHE A 41 17.41 3.49 -2.00
CA PHE A 41 17.05 2.15 -1.57
C PHE A 41 16.92 1.20 -2.78
N PRO A 42 18.05 0.70 -3.31
CA PRO A 42 18.06 -0.11 -4.54
C PRO A 42 17.31 -1.45 -4.44
N HIS A 43 17.03 -1.92 -3.22
CA HIS A 43 16.31 -3.18 -2.96
C HIS A 43 14.78 -3.04 -3.09
N TYR A 44 14.25 -1.81 -3.16
CA TYR A 44 12.83 -1.59 -3.41
C TYR A 44 12.45 -1.93 -4.84
N THR A 45 11.23 -2.45 -5.01
CA THR A 45 10.57 -2.49 -6.32
C THR A 45 10.50 -1.09 -6.93
N ARG A 46 10.19 -0.98 -8.23
CA ARG A 46 10.11 0.34 -8.87
C ARG A 46 8.99 1.18 -8.22
N HIS A 47 9.36 2.34 -7.66
CA HIS A 47 8.47 3.40 -7.15
C HIS A 47 8.82 4.73 -7.84
N THR A 48 8.98 4.71 -9.18
CA THR A 48 9.27 5.90 -10.00
C THR A 48 7.98 6.46 -10.61
N VAL A 49 8.06 7.52 -11.42
CA VAL A 49 6.89 8.08 -12.11
C VAL A 49 6.13 7.06 -12.97
N ASP A 50 6.79 6.00 -13.47
CA ASP A 50 6.14 4.92 -14.20
C ASP A 50 5.09 4.18 -13.34
N HIS A 51 5.37 4.01 -12.05
CA HIS A 51 4.43 3.43 -11.09
C HIS A 51 3.22 4.34 -10.90
N SER A 52 3.46 5.65 -10.72
CA SER A 52 2.38 6.63 -10.64
C SER A 52 1.52 6.67 -11.92
N ASP A 53 2.12 6.56 -13.11
CA ASP A 53 1.38 6.48 -14.37
C ASP A 53 0.50 5.23 -14.43
N ALA A 54 1.01 4.09 -13.95
CA ALA A 54 0.25 2.85 -13.85
C ALA A 54 -0.94 2.98 -12.88
N ILE A 55 -0.75 3.64 -11.73
CA ILE A 55 -1.84 3.96 -10.79
C ILE A 55 -2.91 4.82 -11.47
N VAL A 56 -2.53 5.88 -12.19
CA VAL A 56 -3.49 6.72 -12.93
C VAL A 56 -4.26 5.89 -13.97
N PHE A 57 -3.60 4.95 -14.64
CA PHE A 57 -4.24 4.03 -15.55
C PHE A 57 -5.22 3.08 -14.84
N GLN A 58 -4.85 2.48 -13.71
CA GLN A 58 -5.76 1.61 -12.95
C GLN A 58 -6.95 2.37 -12.39
N ALA A 59 -6.75 3.58 -11.85
CA ALA A 59 -7.84 4.47 -11.44
C ALA A 59 -8.77 4.76 -12.63
N SER A 60 -8.23 4.95 -13.83
CA SER A 60 -9.04 5.12 -15.04
C SER A 60 -9.89 3.89 -15.36
N ARG A 61 -9.37 2.68 -15.17
CA ARG A 61 -10.12 1.43 -15.40
C ARG A 61 -11.23 1.19 -14.37
N LEU A 62 -11.10 1.76 -13.18
CA LEU A 62 -12.13 1.71 -12.13
C LEU A 62 -13.23 2.77 -12.30
N LEU A 63 -12.90 3.90 -12.91
CA LEU A 63 -13.78 5.08 -12.99
C LEU A 63 -14.50 5.23 -14.33
N PHE A 64 -13.99 4.63 -15.40
CA PHE A 64 -14.50 4.85 -16.75
C PHE A 64 -14.81 3.53 -17.44
N ASP A 65 -15.96 3.47 -18.09
CA ASP A 65 -16.37 2.34 -18.92
C ASP A 65 -15.53 2.24 -20.22
N ASP A 66 -15.78 1.21 -21.02
CA ASP A 66 -15.07 1.00 -22.30
C ASP A 66 -15.33 2.13 -23.32
N SER A 67 -16.39 2.93 -23.13
CA SER A 67 -16.68 4.14 -23.92
C SER A 67 -16.01 5.39 -23.36
N LYS A 68 -15.12 5.24 -22.36
CA LYS A 68 -14.43 6.32 -21.63
C LYS A 68 -15.38 7.30 -20.92
N ARG A 69 -16.58 6.84 -20.55
CA ARG A 69 -17.53 7.65 -19.77
C ARG A 69 -17.38 7.34 -18.28
N PRO A 70 -17.39 8.36 -17.39
CA PRO A 70 -17.40 8.11 -15.96
C PRO A 70 -18.58 7.23 -15.53
N VAL A 71 -18.34 6.23 -14.69
CA VAL A 71 -19.40 5.38 -14.11
C VAL A 71 -20.05 5.98 -12.87
N VAL A 72 -19.57 7.15 -12.44
CA VAL A 72 -20.10 7.98 -11.36
C VAL A 72 -20.18 9.43 -11.82
N ASN A 73 -20.91 10.28 -11.10
CA ASN A 73 -20.90 11.72 -11.33
C ASN A 73 -19.58 12.37 -10.83
N LEU A 74 -18.47 12.03 -11.49
CA LEU A 74 -17.11 12.45 -11.16
C LEU A 74 -16.93 13.94 -11.44
N SER A 75 -16.45 14.71 -10.47
CA SER A 75 -16.08 16.11 -10.72
C SER A 75 -14.65 16.21 -11.30
N PRO A 76 -14.32 17.26 -12.07
CA PRO A 76 -12.95 17.52 -12.52
C PRO A 76 -11.96 17.62 -11.36
N VAL A 77 -12.38 18.15 -10.21
CA VAL A 77 -11.52 18.24 -9.02
C VAL A 77 -11.27 16.87 -8.40
N GLU A 78 -12.27 15.97 -8.34
CA GLU A 78 -12.06 14.59 -7.87
C GLU A 78 -11.06 13.84 -8.76
N ALA A 79 -11.24 13.94 -10.09
CA ALA A 79 -10.31 13.34 -11.05
C ALA A 79 -8.90 13.90 -10.90
N TYR A 80 -8.76 15.22 -10.69
CA TYR A 80 -7.49 15.87 -10.46
C TYR A 80 -6.84 15.42 -9.15
N VAL A 81 -7.59 15.37 -8.04
CA VAL A 81 -7.10 14.90 -6.73
C VAL A 81 -6.58 13.47 -6.83
N ILE A 82 -7.30 12.57 -7.51
CA ILE A 82 -6.87 11.18 -7.70
C ILE A 82 -5.55 11.13 -8.47
N GLY A 83 -5.46 11.86 -9.60
CA GLY A 83 -4.23 11.93 -10.39
C GLY A 83 -3.05 12.53 -9.63
N ALA A 84 -3.25 13.69 -8.98
CA ALA A 84 -2.21 14.38 -8.24
C ALA A 84 -1.71 13.56 -7.05
N SER A 85 -2.63 12.89 -6.35
CA SER A 85 -2.25 12.00 -5.25
C SER A 85 -1.49 10.77 -5.75
N ALA A 86 -1.82 10.21 -6.92
CA ALA A 86 -1.04 9.11 -7.51
C ALA A 86 0.44 9.48 -7.73
N TYR A 87 0.73 10.73 -8.14
CA TYR A 87 2.11 11.21 -8.30
C TYR A 87 2.83 11.58 -6.99
N LEU A 88 2.08 11.75 -5.90
CA LEU A 88 2.62 12.25 -4.62
C LEU A 88 2.52 11.24 -3.48
N HIS A 89 1.80 10.13 -3.64
CA HIS A 89 1.55 9.17 -2.56
C HIS A 89 2.84 8.56 -2.00
N ASP A 90 3.82 8.30 -2.87
CA ASP A 90 5.14 7.75 -2.54
C ASP A 90 6.22 8.81 -2.30
N ALA A 91 5.90 10.11 -2.39
CA ALA A 91 6.88 11.18 -2.21
C ALA A 91 7.62 11.10 -0.86
N GLY A 92 6.92 10.64 0.17
CA GLY A 92 7.44 10.36 1.50
C GLY A 92 8.34 9.13 1.60
N MET A 93 8.67 8.46 0.49
CA MET A 93 9.75 7.46 0.43
C MET A 93 11.10 8.07 0.06
N VAL A 94 11.12 9.30 -0.45
CA VAL A 94 12.37 10.02 -0.69
C VAL A 94 12.96 10.44 0.66
N VAL A 95 14.25 10.17 0.86
CA VAL A 95 14.96 10.44 2.12
C VAL A 95 16.28 11.12 1.81
N LEU A 96 16.48 12.30 2.38
CA LEU A 96 17.74 13.02 2.26
C LEU A 96 18.81 12.39 3.17
N GLU A 97 20.09 12.47 2.80
CA GLU A 97 21.17 11.98 3.67
C GLU A 97 21.15 12.63 5.07
N SER A 98 20.90 13.94 5.13
CA SER A 98 20.74 14.66 6.41
C SER A 98 19.54 14.17 7.23
N GLU A 99 18.51 13.67 6.57
CA GLU A 99 17.33 13.12 7.22
C GLU A 99 17.62 11.74 7.82
N LYS A 100 18.41 10.89 7.15
CA LYS A 100 18.85 9.61 7.72
C LYS A 100 19.58 9.82 9.04
N ILE A 101 20.46 10.83 9.12
CA ILE A 101 21.15 11.18 10.37
C ILE A 101 20.15 11.58 11.45
N ARG A 102 19.15 12.41 11.12
CA ARG A 102 18.10 12.81 12.07
C ARG A 102 17.25 11.62 12.53
N ILE A 103 16.89 10.71 11.61
CA ILE A 103 16.16 9.48 11.91
C ILE A 103 16.93 8.67 12.96
N LEU A 104 18.21 8.36 12.70
CA LEU A 104 19.04 7.58 13.63
C LEU A 104 19.21 8.22 15.01
N ALA A 105 19.10 9.55 15.10
CA ALA A 105 19.17 10.30 16.35
C ALA A 105 17.81 10.49 17.06
N SER A 106 16.69 10.12 16.44
CA SER A 106 15.34 10.37 16.93
C SER A 106 14.91 9.41 18.05
N GLU A 107 13.96 9.84 18.86
CA GLU A 107 13.31 8.97 19.86
C GLU A 107 12.49 7.86 19.21
N ASP A 108 11.80 8.16 18.11
CA ASP A 108 11.02 7.18 17.35
C ASP A 108 11.88 6.03 16.83
N TRP A 109 13.10 6.33 16.36
CA TRP A 109 14.06 5.29 15.98
C TRP A 109 14.49 4.44 17.16
N ARG A 110 14.87 5.07 18.29
CA ARG A 110 15.26 4.35 19.51
C ARG A 110 14.14 3.44 20.01
N ALA A 111 12.90 3.94 20.00
CA ALA A 111 11.72 3.15 20.35
C ALA A 111 11.56 1.99 19.38
N TRP A 112 11.66 2.21 18.08
CA TRP A 112 11.44 1.16 17.09
C TRP A 112 12.48 0.03 17.09
N VAL A 113 13.74 0.31 17.44
CA VAL A 113 14.79 -0.71 17.51
C VAL A 113 14.95 -1.34 18.91
N SER A 114 14.10 -0.93 19.86
CA SER A 114 14.07 -1.47 21.22
C SER A 114 13.58 -2.92 21.25
N GLU A 115 13.90 -3.64 22.31
CA GLU A 115 13.51 -5.05 22.47
C GLU A 115 12.00 -5.24 22.36
N GLY A 116 11.59 -6.28 21.63
CA GLY A 116 10.18 -6.58 21.36
C GLY A 116 9.53 -5.76 20.23
N GLN A 117 10.27 -4.83 19.60
CA GLN A 117 9.78 -4.07 18.45
C GLN A 117 10.27 -4.64 17.12
N ALA A 118 9.54 -4.34 16.04
CA ALA A 118 9.79 -4.93 14.71
C ALA A 118 11.21 -4.65 14.17
N GLY A 119 11.85 -3.53 14.54
CA GLY A 119 13.20 -3.18 14.09
C GLY A 119 14.32 -3.85 14.90
N HIS A 120 13.98 -4.53 16.01
CA HIS A 120 14.96 -5.02 16.97
C HIS A 120 15.90 -6.08 16.41
N GLU A 121 15.36 -7.05 15.67
CA GLU A 121 16.13 -8.19 15.16
C GLU A 121 17.22 -7.71 14.18
N ARG A 122 16.83 -6.93 13.17
CA ARG A 122 17.77 -6.36 12.21
C ARG A 122 18.74 -5.37 12.86
N TRP A 123 18.31 -4.57 13.84
CA TRP A 123 19.23 -3.72 14.61
C TRP A 123 20.26 -4.52 15.41
N SER A 124 19.85 -5.65 15.98
CA SER A 124 20.76 -6.56 16.69
C SER A 124 21.74 -7.21 15.73
N ALA A 125 21.31 -7.58 14.52
CA ALA A 125 22.19 -8.05 13.46
C ALA A 125 23.22 -6.98 13.05
N VAL A 126 22.81 -5.71 12.89
CA VAL A 126 23.73 -4.58 12.62
C VAL A 126 24.79 -4.46 13.71
N LYS A 127 24.40 -4.50 14.99
CA LYS A 127 25.33 -4.43 16.12
C LYS A 127 26.30 -5.63 16.14
N ALA A 128 25.78 -6.84 15.91
CA ALA A 128 26.57 -8.06 15.89
C ALA A 128 27.61 -8.05 14.77
N LEU A 129 27.23 -7.60 13.55
CA LEU A 129 28.16 -7.41 12.44
C LEU A 129 29.24 -6.38 12.79
N ARG A 130 28.88 -5.25 13.41
CA ARG A 130 29.85 -4.25 13.84
C ARG A 130 30.82 -4.77 14.89
N SER A 131 30.43 -5.71 15.74
CA SER A 131 31.32 -6.27 16.77
C SER A 131 32.00 -7.58 16.36
N ALA A 132 31.74 -8.10 15.16
CA ALA A 132 32.25 -9.39 14.72
C ALA A 132 33.78 -9.38 14.60
N THR A 133 34.45 -10.37 15.18
CA THR A 133 35.91 -10.51 15.13
C THR A 133 36.39 -11.49 14.05
N GLU A 134 35.49 -12.31 13.50
CA GLU A 134 35.82 -13.33 12.49
C GLU A 134 35.89 -12.76 11.06
N LEU A 135 35.44 -11.53 10.86
CA LEU A 135 35.43 -10.84 9.57
C LEU A 135 36.44 -9.68 9.57
N GLU A 136 37.01 -9.40 8.40
CA GLU A 136 37.82 -8.20 8.20
C GLU A 136 37.02 -6.94 8.55
N GLU A 137 37.67 -5.93 9.14
CA GLU A 137 37.04 -4.67 9.54
C GLU A 137 36.27 -3.99 8.40
N THR A 138 36.87 -3.91 7.22
CA THR A 138 36.23 -3.31 6.04
C THR A 138 34.95 -4.05 5.66
N THR A 139 35.01 -5.39 5.62
CA THR A 139 33.88 -6.24 5.27
C THR A 139 32.76 -6.17 6.30
N ARG A 140 33.08 -6.23 7.60
CA ARG A 140 32.06 -6.20 8.66
C ARG A 140 31.34 -4.85 8.72
N HIS A 141 32.06 -3.73 8.52
CA HIS A 141 31.44 -2.41 8.45
C HIS A 141 30.57 -2.26 7.20
N PHE A 142 31.03 -2.74 6.03
CA PHE A 142 30.23 -2.72 4.80
C PHE A 142 28.91 -3.50 4.97
N LEU A 143 28.96 -4.73 5.49
CA LEU A 143 27.76 -5.55 5.72
C LEU A 143 26.82 -4.91 6.76
N ALA A 144 27.37 -4.35 7.84
CA ALA A 144 26.57 -3.67 8.84
C ALA A 144 25.85 -2.43 8.29
N ASP A 145 26.51 -1.65 7.44
CA ASP A 145 25.93 -0.46 6.82
C ASP A 145 24.87 -0.82 5.76
N LEU A 146 25.03 -1.97 5.09
CA LEU A 146 24.00 -2.52 4.21
C LEU A 146 22.74 -2.90 4.99
N GLU A 147 22.87 -3.63 6.11
CA GLU A 147 21.74 -3.98 6.98
C GLU A 147 21.10 -2.73 7.63
N LEU A 148 21.91 -1.74 8.00
CA LEU A 148 21.41 -0.47 8.53
C LEU A 148 20.60 0.28 7.46
N ARG A 149 21.01 0.23 6.18
CA ARG A 149 20.24 0.82 5.09
C ARG A 149 18.88 0.16 4.93
N TYR A 150 18.81 -1.18 5.04
CA TYR A 150 17.53 -1.90 5.02
C TYR A 150 16.63 -1.54 6.20
N LEU A 151 17.22 -1.42 7.40
CA LEU A 151 16.47 -0.96 8.56
C LEU A 151 15.96 0.48 8.40
N ILE A 152 16.77 1.40 7.87
CA ILE A 152 16.29 2.78 7.58
C ILE A 152 15.15 2.76 6.56
N ALA A 153 15.26 1.93 5.54
CA ALA A 153 14.24 1.77 4.51
C ALA A 153 12.89 1.32 5.13
N GLU A 154 12.91 0.26 5.94
CA GLU A 154 11.74 -0.24 6.68
C GLU A 154 11.12 0.84 7.58
N PHE A 155 11.92 1.68 8.24
CA PHE A 155 11.43 2.76 9.10
C PHE A 155 10.58 3.72 8.30
N VAL A 156 11.16 4.15 7.20
CA VAL A 156 10.63 5.15 6.27
C VAL A 156 9.36 4.61 5.63
N ARG A 157 9.39 3.37 5.15
CA ARG A 157 8.25 2.74 4.47
C ARG A 157 7.05 2.61 5.40
N ARG A 158 7.22 2.37 6.71
CA ARG A 158 6.08 2.28 7.64
C ARG A 158 5.27 3.57 7.72
N GLN A 159 5.91 4.73 7.54
CA GLN A 159 5.27 6.04 7.70
C GLN A 159 5.25 6.86 6.41
N HIS A 160 5.65 6.30 5.27
CA HIS A 160 5.81 7.07 4.02
C HIS A 160 4.54 7.79 3.59
N HIS A 161 3.37 7.17 3.72
CA HIS A 161 2.07 7.80 3.49
C HIS A 161 1.85 9.08 4.31
N LEU A 162 2.19 9.06 5.61
CA LEU A 162 2.13 10.25 6.47
C LEU A 162 3.19 11.27 6.11
N ARG A 163 4.41 10.80 5.79
CA ARG A 163 5.52 11.65 5.33
C ARG A 163 5.17 12.37 4.03
N SER A 164 4.50 11.71 3.08
CA SER A 164 4.01 12.33 1.84
C SER A 164 3.08 13.49 2.14
N ALA A 165 2.09 13.28 3.02
CA ALA A 165 1.18 14.33 3.44
C ALA A 165 1.88 15.48 4.18
N GLN A 166 2.84 15.17 5.04
CA GLN A 166 3.64 16.17 5.75
C GLN A 166 4.51 16.99 4.80
N LEU A 167 5.03 16.36 3.75
CA LEU A 167 5.86 17.00 2.76
C LEU A 167 5.08 18.07 1.98
N LEU A 168 3.83 17.77 1.59
CA LEU A 168 2.95 18.76 0.98
C LEU A 168 2.74 19.98 1.88
N LYS A 169 2.66 19.79 3.20
CA LYS A 169 2.53 20.87 4.19
C LYS A 169 3.84 21.66 4.36
N GLN A 170 4.99 20.97 4.42
CA GLN A 170 6.29 21.62 4.64
C GLN A 170 6.79 22.38 3.42
N HIS A 171 6.46 21.90 2.22
CA HIS A 171 6.90 22.49 0.95
C HIS A 171 5.75 23.16 0.20
N GLU A 172 4.77 23.68 0.93
CA GLU A 172 3.59 24.33 0.38
C GLU A 172 3.93 25.48 -0.57
N SER A 173 5.01 26.23 -0.30
CA SER A 173 5.48 27.32 -1.17
C SER A 173 5.88 26.86 -2.58
N VAL A 174 6.28 25.59 -2.74
CA VAL A 174 6.70 25.00 -4.01
C VAL A 174 5.60 24.12 -4.59
N LEU A 175 5.00 23.26 -3.76
CA LEU A 175 3.99 22.28 -4.17
C LEU A 175 2.59 22.90 -4.29
N GLY A 176 2.32 24.03 -3.62
CA GLY A 176 1.05 24.76 -3.69
C GLY A 176 0.68 25.24 -5.08
N ARG A 177 1.66 25.41 -5.99
CA ARG A 177 1.40 25.71 -7.40
C ARG A 177 0.60 24.60 -8.11
N PHE A 178 0.79 23.34 -7.68
CA PHE A 178 0.03 22.18 -8.16
C PHE A 178 -1.34 22.07 -7.50
N ALA A 179 -1.63 22.89 -6.49
CA ALA A 179 -2.96 23.07 -5.95
C ALA A 179 -3.57 24.42 -6.36
N PHE A 180 -3.02 25.10 -7.38
CA PHE A 180 -3.49 26.42 -7.84
C PHE A 180 -3.49 27.49 -6.74
N GLY A 181 -2.64 27.33 -5.71
CA GLY A 181 -2.64 28.18 -4.51
C GLY A 181 -3.84 27.97 -3.57
N ASP A 182 -4.71 26.99 -3.86
CA ASP A 182 -5.88 26.66 -3.03
C ASP A 182 -5.50 25.75 -1.85
N GLN A 183 -5.72 26.26 -0.65
CA GLN A 183 -5.39 25.59 0.61
C GLN A 183 -6.22 24.33 0.87
N ILE A 184 -7.47 24.32 0.42
CA ILE A 184 -8.37 23.18 0.60
C ILE A 184 -7.94 22.06 -0.35
N LEU A 185 -7.56 22.38 -1.58
CA LEU A 185 -7.09 21.41 -2.55
C LEU A 185 -5.77 20.76 -2.13
N ILE A 186 -4.75 21.53 -1.70
CA ILE A 186 -3.48 20.93 -1.25
C ILE A 186 -3.69 20.05 -0.02
N ARG A 187 -4.54 20.47 0.93
CA ARG A 187 -4.90 19.66 2.09
C ARG A 187 -5.62 18.38 1.65
N THR A 188 -6.53 18.47 0.70
CA THR A 188 -7.27 17.31 0.17
C THR A 188 -6.33 16.29 -0.47
N ILE A 189 -5.40 16.74 -1.31
CA ILE A 189 -4.37 15.87 -1.90
C ILE A 189 -3.51 15.24 -0.80
N ALA A 190 -3.09 16.01 0.21
CA ALA A 190 -2.29 15.50 1.33
C ALA A 190 -3.04 14.44 2.14
N GLU A 191 -4.33 14.62 2.43
CA GLU A 191 -5.12 13.63 3.17
C GLU A 191 -5.37 12.35 2.36
N VAL A 192 -5.57 12.47 1.04
CA VAL A 192 -5.68 11.31 0.13
C VAL A 192 -4.35 10.56 0.07
N CYS A 193 -3.21 11.26 -0.02
CA CYS A 193 -1.88 10.64 0.10
C CYS A 193 -1.70 9.96 1.47
N ALA A 194 -2.10 10.57 2.59
CA ALA A 194 -2.00 9.91 3.88
C ALA A 194 -2.85 8.64 3.94
N ALA A 195 -4.05 8.66 3.34
CA ALA A 195 -5.02 7.60 3.44
C ALA A 195 -4.53 6.25 2.90
N HIS A 196 -3.60 6.23 1.93
CA HIS A 196 -3.25 4.99 1.26
C HIS A 196 -2.51 3.98 2.16
N GLY A 197 -1.82 4.45 3.20
CA GLY A 197 -1.17 3.58 4.21
C GLY A 197 -1.92 3.44 5.53
N LEU A 198 -3.07 4.10 5.71
CA LEU A 198 -3.88 3.97 6.92
C LEU A 198 -4.70 2.68 6.94
N SER A 199 -5.20 2.32 8.12
CA SER A 199 -6.20 1.26 8.24
C SER A 199 -7.52 1.68 7.58
N ARG A 200 -8.27 0.70 7.06
CA ARG A 200 -9.60 0.93 6.46
C ARG A 200 -10.55 1.69 7.39
N ALA A 201 -10.47 1.43 8.69
CA ALA A 201 -11.28 2.10 9.70
C ALA A 201 -11.05 3.63 9.73
N ALA A 202 -9.84 4.10 9.41
CA ALA A 202 -9.53 5.53 9.39
C ALA A 202 -10.36 6.31 8.36
N LEU A 203 -10.76 5.67 7.25
CA LEU A 203 -11.64 6.30 6.24
C LEU A 203 -13.06 6.56 6.75
N SER A 204 -13.44 5.99 7.90
CA SER A 204 -14.76 6.25 8.51
C SER A 204 -14.84 7.61 9.21
N ASP A 205 -13.69 8.24 9.48
CA ASP A 205 -13.62 9.59 10.01
C ASP A 205 -14.20 10.58 8.98
N ARG A 206 -15.34 11.19 9.31
CA ARG A 206 -16.05 12.11 8.42
C ARG A 206 -15.47 13.51 8.41
N ASP A 207 -14.75 13.90 9.46
CA ASP A 207 -14.11 15.22 9.55
C ASP A 207 -12.84 15.24 8.71
N ARG A 208 -12.10 14.12 8.73
CA ARG A 208 -10.88 13.96 7.94
C ARG A 208 -11.15 13.53 6.50
N TYR A 209 -12.11 12.63 6.30
CA TYR A 209 -12.50 12.11 4.98
C TYR A 209 -13.98 12.40 4.70
N PRO A 210 -14.38 13.65 4.48
CA PRO A 210 -15.78 13.97 4.19
C PRO A 210 -16.23 13.36 2.85
N ASP A 211 -17.51 12.96 2.78
CA ASP A 211 -18.16 12.54 1.53
C ASP A 211 -18.45 13.72 0.60
N ARG A 212 -18.57 14.92 1.19
CA ARG A 212 -18.91 16.16 0.50
C ARG A 212 -18.16 17.30 1.16
N THR A 213 -17.30 17.92 0.38
CA THR A 213 -16.68 19.20 0.71
C THR A 213 -16.55 20.00 -0.57
N ASP A 214 -16.67 21.33 -0.47
CA ASP A 214 -16.46 22.19 -1.61
C ASP A 214 -14.96 22.46 -1.78
N VAL A 215 -14.44 22.16 -2.96
CA VAL A 215 -13.04 22.39 -3.33
C VAL A 215 -13.05 23.03 -4.71
N ARG A 216 -12.52 24.26 -4.81
CA ARG A 216 -12.51 25.02 -6.07
C ARG A 216 -13.87 25.11 -6.78
N GLY A 217 -14.96 25.20 -6.02
CA GLY A 217 -16.33 25.32 -6.54
C GLY A 217 -16.99 24.01 -6.95
N GLU A 218 -16.31 22.87 -6.80
CA GLU A 218 -16.85 21.53 -7.06
C GLU A 218 -17.10 20.79 -5.75
N THR A 219 -18.15 19.97 -5.71
CA THR A 219 -18.34 19.03 -4.61
C THR A 219 -17.40 17.83 -4.78
N VAL A 220 -16.58 17.57 -3.76
CA VAL A 220 -15.58 16.50 -3.73
C VAL A 220 -15.87 15.52 -2.58
N SER A 221 -15.78 14.22 -2.87
CA SER A 221 -15.69 13.16 -1.87
C SER A 221 -14.24 12.78 -1.62
N VAL A 222 -13.66 13.26 -0.52
CA VAL A 222 -12.27 12.95 -0.14
C VAL A 222 -12.13 11.45 0.14
N ARG A 223 -13.16 10.86 0.77
CA ARG A 223 -13.24 9.40 1.02
C ARG A 223 -13.18 8.60 -0.28
N PHE A 224 -13.94 9.01 -1.31
CA PHE A 224 -13.94 8.31 -2.59
C PHE A 224 -12.58 8.42 -3.28
N CYS A 225 -11.96 9.61 -3.31
CA CYS A 225 -10.61 9.78 -3.85
C CYS A 225 -9.57 8.89 -3.13
N ALA A 226 -9.66 8.77 -1.81
CA ALA A 226 -8.79 7.89 -1.01
C ALA A 226 -8.98 6.41 -1.37
N ILE A 227 -10.23 5.96 -1.53
CA ILE A 227 -10.53 4.58 -1.96
C ILE A 227 -9.98 4.33 -3.36
N MET A 228 -10.16 5.27 -4.29
CA MET A 228 -9.66 5.13 -5.65
C MET A 228 -8.13 5.02 -5.69
N LEU A 229 -7.41 5.84 -4.92
CA LEU A 229 -5.96 5.74 -4.83
C LEU A 229 -5.52 4.37 -4.28
N ARG A 230 -6.13 3.92 -3.18
CA ARG A 230 -5.82 2.63 -2.53
C ARG A 230 -6.01 1.44 -3.47
N LEU A 231 -7.16 1.39 -4.15
CA LEU A 231 -7.45 0.31 -5.10
C LEU A 231 -6.53 0.37 -6.33
N ALA A 232 -6.29 1.56 -6.87
CA ALA A 232 -5.44 1.74 -8.04
C ALA A 232 -3.97 1.37 -7.77
N ASP A 233 -3.45 1.68 -6.58
CA ASP A 233 -2.12 1.27 -6.13
C ASP A 233 -2.00 -0.26 -6.00
N LEU A 234 -2.98 -0.91 -5.35
CA LEU A 234 -3.01 -2.38 -5.23
C LEU A 234 -3.12 -3.10 -6.58
N LEU A 235 -3.72 -2.46 -7.58
CA LEU A 235 -3.91 -2.98 -8.92
C LEU A 235 -2.69 -2.77 -9.83
N ASP A 236 -1.67 -2.01 -9.42
CA ASP A 236 -0.41 -1.99 -10.15
C ASP A 236 0.41 -3.26 -9.89
N LEU A 237 -0.02 -4.31 -10.57
CA LEU A 237 0.60 -5.63 -10.61
C LEU A 237 1.54 -5.79 -11.82
N SER A 238 2.10 -4.70 -12.34
CA SER A 238 2.93 -4.77 -13.54
C SER A 238 4.27 -5.46 -13.29
N THR A 239 4.68 -6.33 -14.22
CA THR A 239 5.99 -6.99 -14.22
C THR A 239 7.16 -6.00 -14.26
N ASP A 240 6.92 -4.79 -14.78
CA ASP A 240 7.89 -3.71 -14.84
C ASP A 240 8.25 -3.16 -13.43
N ARG A 241 7.40 -3.40 -12.40
CA ARG A 241 7.74 -3.15 -10.98
C ARG A 241 8.89 -4.03 -10.48
N ALA A 242 9.09 -5.18 -11.11
CA ALA A 242 10.07 -6.19 -10.71
C ALA A 242 11.06 -6.54 -11.83
N CYS A 243 11.63 -5.52 -12.48
CA CYS A 243 12.67 -5.70 -13.50
C CYS A 243 13.86 -6.52 -12.94
N PRO A 244 14.22 -7.68 -13.54
CA PRO A 244 15.34 -8.50 -13.07
C PRO A 244 16.70 -7.80 -13.08
N LEU A 245 16.88 -6.77 -13.92
CA LEU A 245 18.10 -5.97 -13.93
C LEU A 245 18.18 -5.00 -12.74
N LEU A 246 17.03 -4.46 -12.28
CA LEU A 246 16.96 -3.67 -11.04
C LEU A 246 17.15 -4.57 -9.81
N LEU A 247 16.57 -5.77 -9.85
CA LEU A 247 16.79 -6.81 -8.83
C LEU A 247 18.28 -7.12 -8.66
N ALA A 248 19.00 -7.33 -9.77
CA ALA A 248 20.43 -7.62 -9.75
C ALA A 248 21.28 -6.46 -9.18
N GLN A 249 20.86 -5.20 -9.37
CA GLN A 249 21.50 -4.04 -8.77
C GLN A 249 21.24 -3.90 -7.27
N GLY A 250 20.10 -4.38 -6.78
CA GLY A 250 19.70 -4.32 -5.37
C GLY A 250 20.22 -5.48 -4.51
N CYS A 251 20.94 -6.44 -5.09
CA CYS A 251 21.46 -7.60 -4.36
C CYS A 251 22.67 -7.26 -3.46
N PRO A 252 22.79 -7.95 -2.30
CA PRO A 252 21.94 -9.04 -1.80
C PRO A 252 20.63 -8.52 -1.18
N LEU A 253 19.49 -9.12 -1.52
CA LEU A 253 18.18 -8.71 -1.01
C LEU A 253 17.88 -9.33 0.36
N PRO A 254 17.11 -8.66 1.24
CA PRO A 254 16.48 -9.30 2.38
C PRO A 254 15.58 -10.48 1.95
N ALA A 255 15.47 -11.52 2.77
CA ALA A 255 14.73 -12.75 2.45
C ALA A 255 13.27 -12.47 1.99
N ASP A 256 12.59 -11.52 2.63
CA ASP A 256 11.21 -11.15 2.29
C ASP A 256 11.10 -10.43 0.95
N SER A 257 12.15 -9.69 0.55
CA SER A 257 12.11 -8.89 -0.68
C SER A 257 12.03 -9.78 -1.91
N LEU A 258 12.79 -10.88 -1.99
CA LEU A 258 12.84 -11.72 -3.20
C LEU A 258 11.46 -12.28 -3.62
N ALA A 259 10.63 -12.68 -2.64
CA ALA A 259 9.29 -13.18 -2.92
C ALA A 259 8.35 -12.07 -3.44
N HIS A 260 8.47 -10.84 -2.92
CA HIS A 260 7.75 -9.66 -3.43
C HIS A 260 8.16 -9.26 -4.85
N TRP A 261 9.39 -9.56 -5.25
CA TRP A 261 9.85 -9.33 -6.63
C TRP A 261 9.32 -10.39 -7.59
N ASN A 262 9.31 -11.66 -7.19
CA ASN A 262 8.88 -12.74 -8.09
C ASN A 262 7.35 -12.81 -8.31
N GLN A 263 6.53 -12.27 -7.41
CA GLN A 263 5.07 -12.37 -7.50
C GLN A 263 4.48 -11.86 -8.83
N TYR A 264 5.11 -10.87 -9.48
CA TYR A 264 4.58 -10.31 -10.72
C TYR A 264 4.85 -11.20 -11.93
N ARG A 265 5.87 -12.07 -11.88
CA ARG A 265 6.28 -12.93 -13.00
C ARG A 265 5.34 -14.11 -13.21
N CYS A 266 4.62 -14.51 -12.16
CA CYS A 266 3.74 -15.67 -12.21
C CYS A 266 2.34 -15.36 -12.78
N ILE A 267 2.01 -14.08 -12.99
CA ILE A 267 0.70 -13.65 -13.51
C ILE A 267 0.60 -13.98 -15.01
N GLN A 268 -0.39 -14.80 -15.36
CA GLN A 268 -0.70 -15.23 -16.73
C GLN A 268 -1.80 -14.39 -17.38
N HIS A 269 -2.80 -13.98 -16.59
CA HIS A 269 -3.93 -13.16 -17.04
C HIS A 269 -4.24 -12.09 -16.00
N ARG A 270 -4.61 -10.91 -16.49
CA ARG A 270 -5.15 -9.83 -15.67
C ARG A 270 -6.19 -9.03 -16.44
N LEU A 271 -7.28 -8.70 -15.78
CA LEU A 271 -8.29 -7.79 -16.28
C LEU A 271 -8.77 -6.91 -15.14
N THR A 272 -8.69 -5.59 -15.33
CA THR A 272 -9.36 -4.61 -14.46
C THR A 272 -10.41 -3.92 -15.31
N THR A 273 -11.67 -4.00 -14.92
CA THR A 273 -12.80 -3.27 -15.52
C THR A 273 -13.65 -2.67 -14.41
N THR A 274 -14.67 -1.90 -14.77
CA THR A 274 -15.58 -1.27 -13.80
C THR A 274 -16.49 -2.28 -13.11
N ASP A 275 -16.72 -3.46 -13.71
CA ASP A 275 -17.61 -4.50 -13.19
C ASP A 275 -16.88 -5.74 -12.66
N VAL A 276 -15.70 -6.07 -13.20
CA VAL A 276 -14.91 -7.24 -12.75
C VAL A 276 -13.41 -6.99 -12.65
N ILE A 277 -12.78 -7.61 -11.66
CA ILE A 277 -11.33 -7.82 -11.60
C ILE A 277 -11.04 -9.31 -11.71
N GLU A 278 -10.26 -9.68 -12.73
CA GLU A 278 -9.80 -11.04 -12.96
C GLU A 278 -8.28 -11.13 -12.87
N LEU A 279 -7.79 -12.22 -12.28
CA LEU A 279 -6.37 -12.52 -12.23
C LEU A 279 -6.18 -14.03 -12.31
N THR A 280 -5.27 -14.50 -13.15
CA THR A 280 -4.79 -15.90 -13.10
C THR A 280 -3.28 -15.89 -12.98
N ALA A 281 -2.75 -16.69 -12.06
CA ALA A 281 -1.32 -16.83 -11.83
C ALA A 281 -0.92 -18.30 -11.59
N GLU A 282 0.29 -18.64 -12.03
CA GLU A 282 0.92 -19.94 -11.87
C GLU A 282 2.28 -19.79 -11.18
N CYS A 283 2.36 -20.13 -9.90
CA CYS A 283 3.57 -19.93 -9.08
C CYS A 283 4.43 -21.20 -9.04
N GLU A 284 5.75 -21.04 -9.09
CA GLU A 284 6.71 -22.15 -9.10
C GLU A 284 6.98 -22.70 -7.70
N ASN A 285 6.89 -21.86 -6.66
CA ASN A 285 7.15 -22.23 -5.28
C ASN A 285 6.09 -21.67 -4.29
N GLN A 286 6.10 -22.22 -3.08
CA GLN A 286 5.13 -21.91 -2.00
C GLN A 286 5.23 -20.46 -1.51
N ALA A 287 6.43 -19.86 -1.53
CA ALA A 287 6.63 -18.49 -1.04
C ALA A 287 5.96 -17.48 -1.98
N GLU A 288 6.20 -17.59 -3.29
CA GLU A 288 5.53 -16.77 -4.32
C GLU A 288 4.02 -16.91 -4.26
N HIS A 289 3.51 -18.14 -4.16
CA HIS A 289 2.08 -18.41 -4.04
C HIS A 289 1.48 -17.67 -2.85
N ARG A 290 2.11 -17.78 -1.68
CA ARG A 290 1.62 -17.16 -0.44
C ARG A 290 1.62 -15.64 -0.55
N VAL A 291 2.71 -15.04 -1.03
CA VAL A 291 2.82 -13.58 -1.16
C VAL A 291 1.74 -13.03 -2.11
N LEU A 292 1.55 -13.67 -3.28
CA LEU A 292 0.50 -13.23 -4.21
C LEU A 292 -0.90 -13.48 -3.66
N GLN A 293 -1.10 -14.58 -2.91
CA GLN A 293 -2.37 -14.89 -2.26
C GLN A 293 -2.72 -13.84 -1.21
N ASP A 294 -1.78 -13.46 -0.36
CA ASP A 294 -1.95 -12.42 0.67
C ASP A 294 -2.23 -11.06 0.02
N TRP A 295 -1.53 -10.72 -1.07
CA TRP A 295 -1.78 -9.49 -1.84
C TRP A 295 -3.19 -9.45 -2.45
N CYS A 296 -3.61 -10.53 -3.11
CA CYS A 296 -4.94 -10.62 -3.71
C CYS A 296 -6.04 -10.62 -2.63
N ARG A 297 -5.77 -11.22 -1.46
CA ARG A 297 -6.69 -11.17 -0.32
C ARG A 297 -6.87 -9.75 0.16
N TRP A 298 -5.78 -8.99 0.28
CA TRP A 298 -5.84 -7.58 0.64
C TRP A 298 -6.66 -6.77 -0.36
N LEU A 299 -6.48 -6.98 -1.67
CA LEU A 299 -7.29 -6.33 -2.70
C LEU A 299 -8.79 -6.64 -2.54
N VAL A 300 -9.17 -7.91 -2.34
CA VAL A 300 -10.56 -8.32 -2.13
C VAL A 300 -11.15 -7.68 -0.87
N ASP A 301 -10.38 -7.66 0.22
CA ASP A 301 -10.80 -7.02 1.47
C ASP A 301 -10.96 -5.51 1.32
N GLU A 302 -10.11 -4.86 0.53
CA GLU A 302 -10.19 -3.44 0.23
C GLU A 302 -11.45 -3.12 -0.60
N LEU A 303 -11.78 -3.93 -1.61
CA LEU A 303 -13.01 -3.81 -2.41
C LEU A 303 -14.28 -4.00 -1.56
N ASN A 304 -14.30 -5.00 -0.69
CA ASN A 304 -15.42 -5.25 0.22
C ASN A 304 -15.60 -4.10 1.23
N GLY A 305 -14.49 -3.58 1.75
CA GLY A 305 -14.48 -2.40 2.62
C GLY A 305 -15.02 -1.16 1.89
N ALA A 306 -14.56 -0.94 0.65
CA ALA A 306 -15.03 0.15 -0.20
C ALA A 306 -16.53 0.06 -0.48
N ALA A 307 -17.05 -1.13 -0.79
CA ALA A 307 -18.50 -1.35 -0.97
C ALA A 307 -19.30 -0.93 0.27
N THR A 308 -18.82 -1.33 1.45
CA THR A 308 -19.47 -1.02 2.74
C THR A 308 -19.45 0.48 3.04
N LEU A 309 -18.32 1.15 2.79
CA LEU A 309 -18.18 2.59 3.02
C LEU A 309 -19.06 3.39 2.04
N MET A 310 -19.01 3.07 0.75
CA MET A 310 -19.74 3.80 -0.28
C MET A 310 -21.25 3.62 -0.17
N ALA A 311 -21.73 2.46 0.26
CA ALA A 311 -23.16 2.26 0.53
C ALA A 311 -23.72 3.22 1.61
N ARG A 312 -22.86 3.76 2.49
CA ARG A 312 -23.22 4.69 3.58
C ARG A 312 -22.86 6.14 3.29
N SER A 313 -22.23 6.42 2.15
CA SER A 313 -21.80 7.75 1.75
C SER A 313 -22.94 8.59 1.19
N SER A 314 -22.80 9.91 1.25
CA SER A 314 -23.78 10.85 0.66
C SER A 314 -23.47 11.25 -0.79
N ARG A 315 -22.28 10.93 -1.31
CA ARG A 315 -21.84 11.13 -2.70
C ARG A 315 -21.16 9.84 -3.18
N HIS A 316 -21.38 9.49 -4.44
CA HIS A 316 -20.92 8.23 -5.07
C HIS A 316 -21.43 6.95 -4.39
N ASN A 317 -22.59 7.02 -3.73
CA ASN A 317 -23.21 5.87 -3.07
C ASN A 317 -23.85 4.86 -4.03
N ASP A 318 -23.96 5.24 -5.30
CA ASP A 318 -24.33 4.42 -6.44
C ASP A 318 -23.13 3.67 -7.04
N TRP A 319 -21.90 4.11 -6.77
CA TRP A 319 -20.71 3.38 -7.19
C TRP A 319 -20.70 1.98 -6.58
N ARG A 320 -20.36 0.99 -7.40
CA ARG A 320 -20.17 -0.39 -6.99
C ARG A 320 -18.73 -0.77 -7.34
N PRO A 321 -17.92 -1.23 -6.38
CA PRO A 321 -16.60 -1.74 -6.72
C PRO A 321 -16.72 -2.95 -7.65
N PRO A 322 -15.74 -3.18 -8.54
CA PRO A 322 -15.71 -4.36 -9.38
C PRO A 322 -15.76 -5.63 -8.55
N ARG A 323 -16.43 -6.66 -9.07
CA ARG A 323 -16.46 -7.98 -8.44
C ARG A 323 -15.08 -8.61 -8.47
N ALA A 324 -14.60 -9.05 -7.32
CA ALA A 324 -13.39 -9.85 -7.17
C ALA A 324 -13.61 -10.92 -6.10
N SER A 325 -13.31 -12.18 -6.42
CA SER A 325 -13.34 -13.26 -5.42
C SER A 325 -12.20 -14.25 -5.66
N MET A 326 -11.62 -14.74 -4.58
CA MET A 326 -10.66 -15.84 -4.59
C MET A 326 -11.28 -17.19 -4.20
N ASP A 327 -12.55 -17.18 -3.78
CA ASP A 327 -13.22 -18.33 -3.19
C ASP A 327 -14.55 -18.64 -3.92
N GLY A 328 -14.92 -19.92 -3.94
CA GLY A 328 -16.17 -20.40 -4.55
C GLY A 328 -16.10 -20.60 -6.07
N ASN A 329 -17.23 -21.02 -6.65
CA ASN A 329 -17.34 -21.31 -8.08
C ASN A 329 -17.24 -20.06 -8.95
N ASP A 330 -17.52 -18.88 -8.39
CA ASP A 330 -17.48 -17.59 -9.09
C ASP A 330 -16.16 -16.84 -8.86
N ALA A 331 -15.11 -17.54 -8.42
CA ALA A 331 -13.79 -16.95 -8.20
C ALA A 331 -13.23 -16.36 -9.51
N THR A 332 -12.88 -15.08 -9.47
CA THR A 332 -12.27 -14.33 -10.58
C THR A 332 -10.76 -14.21 -10.43
N ILE A 333 -10.23 -14.48 -9.23
CA ILE A 333 -8.81 -14.50 -8.91
C ILE A 333 -8.39 -15.95 -8.63
N LEU A 334 -7.51 -16.47 -9.46
CA LEU A 334 -7.10 -17.87 -9.48
C LEU A 334 -5.57 -17.98 -9.39
N ILE A 335 -5.06 -18.47 -8.27
CA ILE A 335 -3.62 -18.69 -8.06
C ILE A 335 -3.38 -20.18 -7.93
N ARG A 336 -2.53 -20.75 -8.78
CA ARG A 336 -2.29 -22.19 -8.86
C ARG A 336 -0.79 -22.52 -8.86
N PRO A 337 -0.39 -23.74 -8.48
CA PRO A 337 0.94 -24.24 -8.77
C PRO A 337 1.16 -24.37 -10.28
N ALA A 338 2.34 -23.99 -10.75
CA ALA A 338 2.78 -24.29 -12.12
C ALA A 338 2.86 -25.80 -12.34
N SER A 339 2.79 -26.25 -13.60
CA SER A 339 2.74 -27.68 -13.97
C SER A 339 3.92 -28.53 -13.46
N GLY A 340 5.08 -27.92 -13.17
CA GLY A 340 6.26 -28.57 -12.59
C GLY A 340 6.50 -28.29 -11.10
N ALA A 341 5.59 -27.58 -10.42
CA ALA A 341 5.80 -27.16 -9.04
C ALA A 341 5.72 -28.35 -8.06
N THR A 342 6.66 -28.41 -7.11
CA THR A 342 6.77 -29.50 -6.13
C THR A 342 6.09 -29.21 -4.79
N TYR A 343 5.36 -28.09 -4.67
CA TYR A 343 4.65 -27.70 -3.46
C TYR A 343 3.15 -27.94 -3.59
N ARG A 344 2.48 -28.06 -2.43
CA ARG A 344 1.03 -28.08 -2.34
C ARG A 344 0.57 -26.81 -1.63
N PRO A 345 -0.31 -25.98 -2.23
CA PRO A 345 -0.85 -24.80 -1.56
C PRO A 345 -1.56 -25.24 -0.27
N ALA A 346 -0.96 -24.94 0.87
CA ALA A 346 -1.55 -25.23 2.17
C ALA A 346 -2.16 -23.94 2.73
N ARG A 347 -3.48 -23.93 2.93
CA ARG A 347 -4.14 -23.00 3.85
C ARG A 347 -3.86 -23.48 5.27
N TRP A 348 -2.75 -23.03 5.86
CA TRP A 348 -2.52 -23.23 7.28
C TRP A 348 -3.48 -22.33 8.06
N ILE A 349 -4.69 -22.83 8.32
CA ILE A 349 -5.58 -22.23 9.30
C ILE A 349 -5.12 -22.75 10.65
N PHE A 350 -4.63 -21.87 11.51
CA PHE A 350 -4.37 -22.22 12.90
C PHE A 350 -5.72 -22.31 13.62
N GLU A 351 -6.42 -23.43 13.46
CA GLU A 351 -7.60 -23.72 14.25
C GLU A 351 -7.13 -24.15 15.64
N ILE A 352 -7.29 -23.23 16.58
CA ILE A 352 -7.18 -23.54 17.98
C ILE A 352 -8.38 -24.42 18.33
N ASP A 353 -8.14 -25.67 18.71
CA ASP A 353 -9.17 -26.54 19.29
C ASP A 353 -9.68 -25.89 20.57
N HIS A 354 -10.83 -25.23 20.45
CA HIS A 354 -11.48 -24.53 21.55
C HIS A 354 -11.83 -25.47 22.69
N GLU A 355 -12.14 -26.76 22.44
CA GLU A 355 -12.39 -27.72 23.52
C GLU A 355 -11.11 -28.05 24.27
N THR A 356 -9.99 -28.24 23.57
CA THR A 356 -8.70 -28.50 24.21
C THR A 356 -8.20 -27.30 25.03
N ILE A 357 -8.39 -26.08 24.53
CA ILE A 357 -8.08 -24.86 25.31
C ILE A 357 -9.00 -24.72 26.52
N LEU A 358 -10.30 -24.92 26.36
CA LEU A 358 -11.26 -24.80 27.46
C LEU A 358 -10.98 -25.85 28.53
N ASN A 359 -10.66 -27.09 28.14
CA ASN A 359 -10.27 -28.16 29.05
C ASN A 359 -8.99 -27.81 29.81
N ARG A 360 -7.94 -27.31 29.13
CA ARG A 360 -6.72 -26.88 29.82
C ARG A 360 -6.96 -25.70 30.74
N LEU A 361 -7.73 -24.68 30.34
CA LEU A 361 -8.10 -23.58 31.23
C LEU A 361 -8.83 -24.09 32.49
N VAL A 362 -9.79 -24.99 32.33
CA VAL A 362 -10.58 -25.57 33.43
C VAL A 362 -9.75 -26.44 34.37
N HIS A 363 -8.70 -27.10 33.89
CA HIS A 363 -7.90 -28.03 34.68
C HIS A 363 -6.58 -27.44 35.22
N ASP A 364 -5.95 -26.54 34.46
CA ASP A 364 -4.63 -25.98 34.80
C ASP A 364 -4.75 -24.66 35.59
N LEU A 365 -5.82 -23.88 35.37
CA LEU A 365 -6.03 -22.59 36.03
C LEU A 365 -7.09 -22.63 37.14
N TYR A 366 -8.11 -23.49 36.99
CA TYR A 366 -9.17 -23.67 37.97
C TYR A 366 -9.07 -25.05 38.60
N GLY A 367 -9.40 -25.17 39.89
CA GLY A 367 -9.41 -26.48 40.58
C GLY A 367 -10.54 -27.42 40.15
N GLY A 368 -11.13 -27.22 38.96
CA GLY A 368 -12.22 -28.02 38.42
C GLY A 368 -13.35 -27.20 37.78
N ARG A 369 -14.21 -27.90 37.03
CA ARG A 369 -15.27 -27.34 36.18
C ARG A 369 -16.26 -26.43 36.91
N LEU A 370 -16.57 -26.72 38.17
CA LEU A 370 -17.49 -25.92 38.99
C LEU A 370 -16.87 -24.58 39.43
N ALA A 371 -15.55 -24.53 39.67
CA ALA A 371 -14.86 -23.30 40.05
C ALA A 371 -14.79 -22.31 38.87
N PHE A 372 -14.51 -22.83 37.67
CA PHE A 372 -14.55 -22.06 36.42
C PHE A 372 -15.94 -21.47 36.14
N LEU A 373 -16.99 -22.29 36.20
CA LEU A 373 -18.37 -21.83 35.96
C LEU A 373 -18.81 -20.77 36.98
N ARG A 374 -18.41 -20.91 38.25
CA ARG A 374 -18.72 -19.92 39.29
C ARG A 374 -18.09 -18.57 38.99
N GLU A 375 -16.85 -18.55 38.51
CA GLU A 375 -16.18 -17.29 38.18
C GLU A 375 -16.77 -16.65 36.91
N LEU A 376 -17.05 -17.45 35.89
CA LEU A 376 -17.66 -17.01 34.62
C LEU A 376 -19.02 -16.32 34.86
N VAL A 377 -19.85 -16.92 35.73
CA VAL A 377 -21.16 -16.36 36.10
C VAL A 377 -21.02 -15.10 36.96
N SER A 378 -20.03 -15.05 37.86
CA SER A 378 -19.79 -13.89 38.71
C SER A 378 -19.29 -12.66 37.95
N ARG A 379 -18.56 -12.84 36.84
CA ARG A 379 -18.08 -11.73 35.99
C ARG A 379 -19.14 -11.19 35.04
N ASN A 380 -20.15 -11.99 34.67
CA ASN A 380 -21.27 -11.54 33.82
C ASN A 380 -22.40 -10.79 34.57
N HIS A 381 -22.35 -10.71 35.90
CA HIS A 381 -23.31 -9.94 36.71
C HIS A 381 -22.68 -8.69 37.35
N GLY A 382 -21.49 -8.29 36.88
CA GLY A 382 -20.70 -7.18 37.41
C GLY A 382 -20.47 -6.03 36.42
N SER A 383 -21.32 -5.86 35.41
CA SER A 383 -21.33 -4.72 34.48
C SER A 383 -22.72 -4.10 34.40
#